data_AF-A0A6N9UUA7-F1
#
_entry.id   AF-A0A6N9UUA7-F1
#
_cell.length_a   1.000
_cell.length_b   1.000
_cell.length_c   1.000
_cell.angle_alpha   90.00
_cell.angle_beta   90.00
_cell.angle_gamma   90.00
#
_symmetry.space_group_name_H-M   'P 1'
#
loop_
_entity.id
_entity.type
_entity.pdbx_description
1 polymer ?
#
loop_
_entity_poly.entity_id
_entity_poly.type
_entity_poly.pdbx_seq_one_letter_code
_entity_poly.pdbx_strand_id
1 'polypeptide(L)'
;LADLARVFATEVRHLGERCAALLGRPDTGGLAPAAYVLVDRYCLLIAAASCLAVRENADPAAGDGGLLAEPDWALLALTRFGRRLGLEVPDLPDGVARDLAARLVDRYRDGRSFDLYGMRLT
;
A
#
# COMPACT_ATOMS: atom_id res chain seq x y z
N LEU A 1 -4.97 0.44 -11.91
CA LEU A 1 -4.66 -0.42 -10.73
C LEU A 1 -4.14 -1.81 -11.11
N ALA A 2 -4.72 -2.48 -12.11
CA ALA A 2 -4.29 -3.83 -12.53
C ALA A 2 -2.80 -3.94 -12.89
N ASP A 3 -2.24 -2.93 -13.56
CA ASP A 3 -0.80 -2.91 -13.91
C ASP A 3 0.08 -2.86 -12.67
N LEU A 4 -0.22 -1.96 -11.74
CA LEU A 4 0.45 -1.89 -10.45
C LEU A 4 0.32 -3.21 -9.69
N ALA A 5 -0.86 -3.83 -9.67
CA ALA A 5 -1.06 -5.12 -9.03
C ALA A 5 -0.14 -6.21 -9.63
N ARG A 6 0.03 -6.23 -10.96
CA ARG A 6 0.97 -7.15 -11.65
C ARG A 6 2.43 -6.88 -11.27
N VAL A 7 2.81 -5.62 -11.14
CA VAL A 7 4.14 -5.21 -10.68
C VAL A 7 4.39 -5.70 -9.25
N PHE A 8 3.46 -5.48 -8.32
CA PHE A 8 3.57 -5.98 -6.94
C PHE A 8 3.58 -7.50 -6.87
N ALA A 9 2.75 -8.20 -7.65
CA ALA A 9 2.75 -9.66 -7.71
C ALA A 9 4.09 -10.23 -8.21
N THR A 10 4.77 -9.51 -9.10
CA THR A 10 6.11 -9.88 -9.56
C THR A 10 7.14 -9.66 -8.45
N GLU A 11 7.05 -8.56 -7.73
CA GLU A 11 7.93 -8.30 -6.58
C GLU A 11 7.75 -9.31 -5.44
N VAL A 12 6.52 -9.80 -5.18
CA VAL A 12 6.28 -10.89 -4.23
C VAL A 12 7.03 -12.16 -4.62
N ARG A 13 7.07 -12.50 -5.92
CA ARG A 13 7.83 -13.66 -6.41
C ARG A 13 9.33 -13.47 -6.23
N HIS A 14 9.87 -12.31 -6.60
CA HIS A 14 11.29 -11.98 -6.39
C HIS A 14 11.68 -12.01 -4.91
N LEU A 15 10.80 -11.52 -4.03
CA LEU A 15 11.01 -11.59 -2.59
C LEU A 15 11.12 -13.06 -2.12
N GLY A 16 10.24 -13.93 -2.60
CA GLY A 16 10.27 -15.37 -2.30
C GLY A 16 11.58 -16.03 -2.71
N GLU A 17 12.07 -15.72 -3.91
CA GLU A 17 13.36 -16.21 -4.43
C GLU A 17 14.53 -15.73 -3.55
N ARG A 18 14.51 -14.46 -3.12
CA ARG A 18 15.55 -13.89 -2.23
C ARG A 18 15.53 -14.49 -0.83
N CYS A 19 14.34 -14.76 -0.30
CA CYS A 19 14.19 -15.47 0.98
C CYS A 19 14.74 -16.90 0.88
N ALA A 20 14.41 -17.63 -0.19
CA ALA A 20 14.93 -18.98 -0.41
C ALA A 20 16.46 -18.99 -0.53
N ALA A 21 17.03 -18.03 -1.28
CA ALA A 21 18.48 -17.87 -1.41
C ALA A 21 19.15 -17.54 -0.07
N LEU A 22 18.52 -16.74 0.79
CA LEU A 22 19.04 -16.42 2.12
C LEU A 22 19.02 -17.64 3.04
N LEU A 23 17.92 -18.40 3.04
CA LEU A 23 17.74 -19.61 3.86
C LEU A 23 18.62 -20.79 3.41
N GLY A 24 19.05 -20.81 2.15
CA GLY A 24 19.99 -21.82 1.64
C GLY A 24 21.45 -21.63 2.06
N ARG A 25 21.78 -20.54 2.78
CA ARG A 25 23.15 -20.27 3.24
C ARG A 25 23.44 -21.02 4.55
N PRO A 26 24.70 -21.44 4.80
CA PRO A 26 25.06 -22.04 6.07
C PRO A 26 24.74 -21.09 7.23
N ASP A 27 24.26 -21.66 8.34
CA ASP A 27 23.95 -20.88 9.53
C ASP A 27 25.22 -20.22 10.07
N THR A 28 25.18 -18.90 10.23
CA THR A 28 26.29 -18.09 10.73
C THR A 28 26.05 -17.60 12.16
N GLY A 29 25.00 -18.09 12.83
CA GLY A 29 24.75 -17.86 14.25
C GLY A 29 24.06 -16.53 14.58
N GLY A 30 23.35 -15.91 13.63
CA GLY A 30 22.59 -14.68 13.87
C GLY A 30 21.66 -14.26 12.72
N LEU A 31 20.71 -13.36 13.02
CA LEU A 31 19.86 -12.74 12.01
C LEU A 31 20.72 -11.87 11.08
N ALA A 32 20.89 -12.31 9.83
CA ALA A 32 21.62 -11.54 8.84
C ALA A 32 20.91 -10.18 8.61
N PRO A 33 21.62 -9.03 8.55
CA PRO A 33 21.03 -7.74 8.20
C PRO A 33 20.17 -7.77 6.92
N ALA A 34 20.52 -8.66 5.98
CA ALA A 34 19.74 -8.93 4.78
C ALA A 34 18.30 -9.38 5.07
N ALA A 35 18.05 -10.13 6.16
CA ALA A 35 16.71 -10.56 6.55
C ALA A 35 15.82 -9.37 6.92
N TYR A 36 16.34 -8.39 7.65
CA TYR A 36 15.58 -7.17 7.99
C TYR A 36 15.17 -6.37 6.75
N VAL A 37 16.05 -6.31 5.75
CA VAL A 37 15.73 -5.67 4.45
C VAL A 37 14.61 -6.42 3.72
N LEU A 38 14.62 -7.76 3.75
CA LEU A 38 13.54 -8.56 3.14
C LEU A 38 12.21 -8.38 3.89
N VAL A 39 12.25 -8.30 5.23
CA VAL A 39 11.06 -8.03 6.06
C VAL A 39 10.48 -6.64 5.78
N ASP A 40 11.31 -5.59 5.70
CA ASP A 40 10.84 -4.24 5.36
C ASP A 40 10.13 -4.22 3.99
N ARG A 41 10.73 -4.86 2.98
CA ARG A 41 10.09 -5.02 1.66
C ARG A 41 8.78 -5.80 1.76
N TYR A 42 8.73 -6.87 2.53
CA TYR A 42 7.53 -7.67 2.73
C TYR A 42 6.39 -6.85 3.35
N CYS A 43 6.68 -6.02 4.36
CA CYS A 43 5.69 -5.14 4.98
C CYS A 43 5.08 -4.16 3.99
N LEU A 44 5.89 -3.59 3.08
CA LEU A 44 5.39 -2.71 2.02
C LEU A 44 4.50 -3.46 1.01
N LEU A 45 4.82 -4.71 0.69
CA LEU A 45 4.02 -5.55 -0.19
C LEU A 45 2.67 -5.94 0.44
N ILE A 46 2.66 -6.27 1.74
CA ILE A 46 1.40 -6.50 2.47
C ILE A 46 0.54 -5.23 2.45
N ALA A 47 1.13 -4.06 2.75
CA ALA A 47 0.39 -2.81 2.74
C ALA A 47 -0.23 -2.51 1.36
N ALA A 48 0.53 -2.73 0.27
CA ALA A 48 0.02 -2.59 -1.09
C ALA A 48 -1.14 -3.58 -1.39
N ALA A 49 -0.99 -4.84 -1.00
CA ALA A 49 -2.04 -5.85 -1.14
C ALA A 49 -3.30 -5.49 -0.35
N SER A 50 -3.16 -4.96 0.88
CA SER A 50 -4.27 -4.47 1.68
C SER A 50 -5.01 -3.31 1.00
N CYS A 51 -4.29 -2.37 0.37
CA CYS A 51 -4.95 -1.29 -0.39
C CYS A 51 -5.77 -1.83 -1.57
N LEU A 52 -5.23 -2.81 -2.30
CA LEU A 52 -5.94 -3.46 -3.40
C LEU A 52 -7.21 -4.17 -2.89
N ALA A 53 -7.07 -4.95 -1.82
CA ALA A 53 -8.20 -5.66 -1.21
C ALA A 53 -9.29 -4.71 -0.71
N VAL A 54 -8.92 -3.59 -0.07
CA VAL A 54 -9.88 -2.58 0.39
C VAL A 54 -10.63 -1.95 -0.79
N ARG A 55 -9.94 -1.60 -1.88
CA ARG A 55 -10.60 -1.08 -3.09
C ARG A 55 -11.52 -2.13 -3.70
N GLU A 56 -11.06 -3.37 -3.83
CA GLU A 56 -11.82 -4.47 -4.43
C GLU A 56 -13.12 -4.78 -3.70
N ASN A 57 -13.12 -4.61 -2.37
CA ASN A 57 -14.28 -4.87 -1.52
C ASN A 57 -15.04 -3.59 -1.13
N ALA A 58 -14.69 -2.43 -1.68
CA ALA A 58 -15.39 -1.18 -1.38
C ALA A 58 -16.77 -1.17 -2.05
N ASP A 59 -17.81 -0.95 -1.24
CA ASP A 59 -19.18 -0.74 -1.71
C ASP A 59 -19.44 0.77 -1.90
N PRO A 60 -19.75 1.24 -3.12
CA PRO A 60 -20.11 2.64 -3.37
C PRO A 60 -21.35 3.10 -2.61
N ALA A 61 -22.24 2.18 -2.22
CA ALA A 61 -23.48 2.48 -1.49
C ALA A 61 -23.29 2.55 0.03
N ALA A 62 -22.14 2.12 0.57
CA ALA A 62 -21.84 2.27 1.98
C ALA A 62 -21.50 3.75 2.29
N GLY A 63 -22.07 4.32 3.35
CA GLY A 63 -21.95 5.76 3.68
C GLY A 63 -20.51 6.27 3.77
N ASP A 64 -19.59 5.46 4.29
CA ASP A 64 -18.15 5.77 4.36
C ASP A 64 -17.35 5.16 3.17
N GLY A 65 -18.03 4.37 2.32
CA GLY A 65 -17.48 3.67 1.15
C GLY A 65 -17.22 4.57 -0.06
N GLY A 66 -17.79 5.78 -0.09
CA GLY A 66 -17.59 6.73 -1.19
C GLY A 66 -16.15 7.23 -1.38
N LEU A 67 -15.26 7.14 -0.37
CA LEU A 67 -13.82 7.33 -0.60
C LEU A 67 -13.16 6.03 -1.06
N LEU A 68 -13.49 4.92 -0.42
CA LEU A 68 -12.83 3.63 -0.65
C LEU A 68 -13.12 3.04 -2.04
N ALA A 69 -14.30 3.36 -2.59
CA ALA A 69 -14.71 2.99 -3.94
C ALA A 69 -13.94 3.75 -5.03
N GLU A 70 -13.41 4.94 -4.72
CA GLU A 70 -12.65 5.75 -5.67
C GLU A 70 -11.24 5.17 -5.90
N PRO A 71 -10.71 5.19 -7.13
CA PRO A 71 -9.39 4.63 -7.42
C PRO A 71 -8.23 5.51 -6.93
N ASP A 72 -8.44 6.81 -6.72
CA ASP A 72 -7.38 7.80 -6.56
C ASP A 72 -6.56 7.61 -5.27
N TRP A 73 -7.21 7.29 -4.15
CA TRP A 73 -6.51 7.03 -2.89
C TRP A 73 -5.63 5.78 -3.01
N ALA A 74 -6.13 4.74 -3.69
CA ALA A 74 -5.41 3.49 -3.89
C ALA A 74 -4.23 3.72 -4.85
N LEU A 75 -4.42 4.50 -5.91
CA LEU A 75 -3.35 4.87 -6.83
C LEU A 75 -2.24 5.66 -6.11
N LEU A 76 -2.59 6.65 -5.28
CA LEU A 76 -1.63 7.42 -4.47
C LEU A 76 -0.86 6.50 -3.50
N ALA A 77 -1.56 5.62 -2.77
CA ALA A 77 -0.93 4.71 -1.83
C ALA A 77 0.04 3.73 -2.54
N LEU A 78 -0.42 3.11 -3.62
CA LEU A 78 0.35 2.12 -4.38
C LEU A 78 1.56 2.73 -5.08
N THR A 79 1.45 3.92 -5.67
CA THR A 79 2.61 4.62 -6.25
C THR A 79 3.65 4.98 -5.17
N ARG A 80 3.21 5.38 -3.96
CA ARG A 80 4.12 5.63 -2.83
C ARG A 80 4.83 4.36 -2.37
N PHE A 81 4.13 3.24 -2.24
CA PHE A 81 4.74 1.96 -1.88
C PHE A 81 5.69 1.46 -2.97
N GLY A 82 5.29 1.53 -4.24
CA GLY A 82 6.14 1.13 -5.35
C GLY A 82 7.44 1.94 -5.44
N ARG A 83 7.37 3.26 -5.26
CA ARG A 83 8.57 4.13 -5.16
C ARG A 83 9.48 3.74 -4.00
N ARG A 84 8.92 3.45 -2.82
CA ARG A 84 9.70 2.98 -1.66
C ARG A 84 10.36 1.62 -1.89
N LEU A 85 9.74 0.76 -2.70
CA LEU A 85 10.31 -0.53 -3.10
C LEU A 85 11.35 -0.41 -4.22
N GLY A 86 11.52 0.78 -4.81
CA GLY A 86 12.39 1.01 -5.96
C GLY A 86 11.82 0.50 -7.28
N LEU A 87 10.49 0.38 -7.38
CA LEU A 87 9.78 -0.08 -8.58
C LEU A 87 9.45 1.11 -9.48
N GLU A 88 9.45 0.86 -10.79
CA GLU A 88 8.87 1.82 -11.74
C GLU A 88 7.35 1.86 -11.56
N VAL A 89 6.83 3.07 -11.34
CA VAL A 89 5.40 3.31 -11.15
C VAL A 89 4.96 4.47 -12.03
N PRO A 90 3.69 4.51 -12.46
CA PRO A 90 3.17 5.66 -13.20
C PRO A 90 3.26 6.93 -12.36
N ASP A 91 3.34 8.06 -13.04
CA ASP A 91 3.12 9.35 -12.41
C ASP A 91 1.68 9.51 -11.96
N LEU A 92 1.51 10.28 -10.90
CA LEU A 92 0.19 10.60 -10.39
C LEU A 92 -0.41 11.73 -11.21
N PRO A 93 -1.71 11.66 -11.54
CA PRO A 93 -2.40 12.80 -12.12
C PRO A 93 -2.27 14.03 -11.21
N ASP A 94 -2.14 15.20 -11.83
CA ASP A 94 -2.05 16.47 -11.11
C ASP A 94 -3.27 16.66 -10.20
N GLY A 95 -3.02 17.13 -8.97
CA GLY A 95 -4.09 17.44 -8.02
C GLY A 95 -4.53 16.27 -7.12
N VAL A 96 -4.36 15.00 -7.51
CA VAL A 96 -4.83 13.82 -6.73
C VAL A 96 -4.42 13.88 -5.25
N ALA A 97 -3.15 14.16 -4.97
CA ALA A 97 -2.66 14.26 -3.60
C ALA A 97 -3.27 15.44 -2.83
N ARG A 98 -3.49 16.57 -3.51
CA ARG A 98 -4.09 17.78 -2.90
C ARG A 98 -5.57 17.55 -2.61
N ASP A 99 -6.29 16.98 -3.55
CA ASP A 99 -7.74 16.76 -3.45
C ASP A 99 -8.04 15.71 -2.37
N LEU A 100 -7.24 14.64 -2.30
CA LEU A 100 -7.34 13.68 -1.22
C LEU A 100 -7.04 14.32 0.14
N ALA A 101 -6.00 15.15 0.23
CA ALA A 101 -5.69 15.87 1.47
C ALA A 101 -6.85 16.80 1.90
N ALA A 102 -7.47 17.51 0.96
CA ALA A 102 -8.65 18.34 1.24
C ALA A 102 -9.80 17.51 1.82
N ARG A 103 -10.11 16.34 1.21
CA ARG A 103 -11.14 15.41 1.71
C ARG A 103 -10.83 14.89 3.11
N LEU A 104 -9.57 14.62 3.43
CA LEU A 104 -9.16 14.20 4.78
C LEU A 104 -9.34 15.34 5.79
N VAL A 105 -8.99 16.58 5.43
CA VAL A 105 -9.21 17.76 6.28
C VAL A 105 -10.70 17.97 6.55
N ASP A 106 -11.57 17.78 5.55
CA ASP A 106 -13.01 17.87 5.73
C ASP A 106 -13.55 16.78 6.66
N ARG A 107 -13.07 15.52 6.54
CA ARG A 107 -13.37 14.45 7.52
C ARG A 107 -13.03 14.88 8.95
N TYR A 108 -11.85 15.47 9.15
CA TYR A 108 -11.45 15.93 10.47
C TYR A 108 -12.37 17.01 11.03
N ARG A 109 -12.80 17.96 10.19
CA ARG A 109 -13.78 18.99 10.57
C ARG A 109 -15.12 18.38 10.97
N ASP A 110 -15.49 17.25 10.36
CA ASP A 110 -16.71 16.48 10.67
C ASP A 110 -16.54 15.51 11.86
N GLY A 111 -15.43 15.58 12.59
CA GLY A 111 -15.17 14.72 13.74
C GLY A 111 -14.84 13.28 13.35
N ARG A 112 -14.19 13.07 12.20
CA ARG A 112 -13.73 11.76 11.71
C ARG A 112 -12.21 11.71 11.59
N SER A 113 -11.65 10.52 11.77
CA SER A 113 -10.23 10.26 11.69
C SER A 113 -9.70 10.33 10.24
N PHE A 114 -8.37 10.29 10.12
CA PHE A 114 -7.68 10.13 8.84
C PHE A 114 -7.45 8.67 8.43
N ASP A 115 -7.97 7.70 9.19
CA ASP A 115 -7.89 6.30 8.75
C ASP A 115 -8.76 6.07 7.51
N LEU A 116 -8.54 4.93 6.85
CA LEU A 116 -9.23 4.60 5.61
C LEU A 116 -10.75 4.64 5.77
N TYR A 117 -11.26 4.13 6.88
CA TYR A 117 -12.69 4.05 7.21
C TYR A 117 -13.25 5.35 7.77
N GLY A 118 -12.41 6.32 8.16
CA GLY A 118 -12.86 7.61 8.67
C GLY A 118 -13.71 7.46 9.93
N MET A 119 -13.22 6.64 10.87
CA MET A 119 -13.85 6.36 12.16
C MET A 119 -14.15 7.66 12.92
N ARG A 120 -15.25 7.68 13.68
CA ARG A 120 -15.61 8.84 14.50
C ARG A 120 -14.54 9.09 15.56
N LEU A 121 -14.14 10.34 15.71
CA LEU A 121 -13.33 10.84 16.81
C LEU A 121 -14.31 11.13 17.97
N THR A 122 -14.43 10.18 18.88
CA THR A 122 -15.21 10.31 20.12
C THR A 122 -14.48 11.14 21.15
#